data_AF-A0A7K0P0L4-F1
#
_entry.id   AF-A0A7K0P0L4-F1
#
_cell.length_a   1.000
_cell.length_b   1.000
_cell.length_c   1.000
_cell.angle_alpha   90.00
_cell.angle_beta   90.00
_cell.angle_gamma   90.00
#
_symmetry.space_group_name_H-M   'P 1'
#
loop_
_entity.id
_entity.type
_entity.pdbx_description
1 polymer ?
#
loop_
_entity_poly.entity_id
_entity_poly.type
_entity_poly.pdbx_seq_one_letter_code
_entity_poly.pdbx_strand_id
1 'polypeptide(L)' 'MTELTTVTVEVETPYDVVIGHGVSRSAVSLLASDTRQLAVLHAPAVADRARAIAAEAENAG' A
#
# COMPACT_ATOMS: atom_id res chain seq x y z
N MET A 1 -0.41 -8.15 17.08
CA MET A 1 0.07 -6.76 17.08
C MET A 1 0.89 -6.58 15.82
N THR A 2 0.52 -5.64 14.95
CA THR A 2 1.28 -5.37 13.73
C THR A 2 2.36 -4.36 14.07
N GLU A 3 3.59 -4.81 14.18
CA GLU A 3 4.74 -3.93 14.39
C GLU A 3 5.12 -3.33 13.03
N LEU A 4 4.93 -2.02 12.91
CA LEU A 4 5.28 -1.23 11.73
C LEU A 4 6.35 -0.22 12.13
N THR A 5 7.40 -0.13 11.33
CA THR A 5 8.47 0.86 11.44
C THR A 5 8.40 1.75 10.22
N THR A 6 8.37 3.07 10.43
CA THR A 6 8.42 4.05 9.34
C THR A 6 9.79 4.72 9.31
N VAL A 7 10.36 4.83 8.12
CA VAL A 7 11.61 5.56 7.86
C VAL A 7 11.34 6.62 6.81
N THR A 8 11.54 7.89 7.17
CA THR A 8 11.43 9.00 6.23
C THR A 8 12.72 9.13 5.41
N VAL A 9 12.57 9.22 4.09
CA VAL A 9 13.67 9.41 3.15
C VAL A 9 13.70 10.87 2.72
N GLU A 10 14.70 11.60 3.22
CA GLU A 10 14.90 13.04 2.99
C GLU A 10 15.63 13.28 1.65
N VAL A 11 14.87 13.31 0.56
CA VAL A 11 15.31 13.66 -0.80
C VAL A 11 14.51 14.84 -1.35
N GLU A 12 14.71 15.23 -2.61
CA GLU A 12 14.02 16.38 -3.23
C GLU A 12 12.49 16.32 -3.09
N THR A 13 11.91 15.11 -3.16
CA THR A 13 10.52 14.86 -2.78
C THR A 13 10.51 13.79 -1.69
N PRO A 14 10.45 14.19 -0.41
CA PRO A 14 10.51 13.25 0.71
C PRO A 14 9.37 12.23 0.65
N TYR A 15 9.64 11.01 1.10
CA TYR A 15 8.64 9.96 1.22
C TYR A 15 8.92 9.02 2.38
N ASP A 16 7.88 8.37 2.87
CA ASP A 16 7.98 7.40 3.95
C ASP A 16 8.12 5.96 3.41
N VAL A 17 9.03 5.21 4.00
CA VAL A 17 9.17 3.76 3.81
C VAL A 17 8.61 3.06 5.04
N VAL A 18 7.50 2.34 4.85
CA VAL A 18 6.85 1.57 5.92
C VAL A 18 7.27 0.10 5.84
N ILE A 19 7.84 -0.42 6.92
CA ILE A 19 8.38 -1.78 7.03
C ILE A 19 7.66 -2.51 8.15
N GLY A 20 7.23 -3.75 7.90
CA GLY A 20 6.66 -4.60 8.93
C GLY A 20 5.74 -5.66 8.35
N HIS A 21 4.90 -6.23 9.21
CA HIS A 21 3.89 -7.19 8.79
C HIS A 21 2.59 -6.46 8.40
N GLY A 22 1.84 -6.97 7.43
CA GLY A 22 0.52 -6.42 7.10
C GLY A 22 0.51 -5.02 6.46
N VAL A 23 1.66 -4.52 5.98
CA VAL A 23 1.82 -3.17 5.39
C VAL A 23 0.80 -2.86 4.30
N SER A 24 0.35 -3.86 3.53
CA SER A 24 -0.65 -3.65 2.48
C SER A 24 -1.94 -3.02 2.97
N ARG A 25 -2.40 -3.39 4.17
CA ARG A 25 -3.64 -2.84 4.74
C ARG A 25 -3.47 -1.37 5.10
N SER A 26 -2.28 -1.00 5.58
CA SER A 26 -1.92 0.40 5.84
C SER A 26 -1.73 1.18 4.54
N ALA A 27 -1.20 0.56 3.48
CA ALA A 27 -0.99 1.22 2.19
C ALA A 27 -2.31 1.69 1.56
N VAL A 28 -3.40 0.93 1.72
CA VAL A 28 -4.74 1.35 1.25
C VAL A 28 -5.20 2.63 1.94
N SER A 29 -4.93 2.79 3.25
CA SER A 29 -5.27 4.01 3.99
C SER A 29 -4.45 5.25 3.59
N LEU A 30 -3.37 5.06 2.81
CA LEU A 30 -2.56 6.15 2.26
C LEU A 30 -3.07 6.63 0.89
N LEU A 31 -4.01 5.92 0.27
CA LEU A 31 -4.64 6.38 -0.96
C LEU A 31 -5.41 7.68 -0.68
N ALA A 32 -5.27 8.66 -1.57
CA ALA A 32 -6.02 9.90 -1.45
C ALA A 32 -7.53 9.60 -1.51
N SER A 33 -8.31 10.29 -0.68
CA SER A 33 -9.76 10.05 -0.55
C SER A 33 -10.56 10.33 -1.83
N ASP A 34 -9.97 11.02 -2.80
CA ASP A 34 -10.54 11.32 -4.11
C ASP A 34 -10.06 10.36 -5.21
N THR A 35 -9.30 9.31 -4.87
CA THR A 35 -8.86 8.27 -5.80
C THR A 35 -10.06 7.50 -6.33
N ARG A 36 -10.41 7.70 -7.60
CA ARG A 36 -11.56 7.03 -8.24
C ARG A 36 -11.22 5.69 -8.87
N GLN A 37 -9.95 5.50 -9.23
CA GLN A 37 -9.47 4.32 -9.95
C GLN A 37 -8.06 3.99 -9.48
N LEU A 38 -7.79 2.70 -9.28
CA LEU A 38 -6.50 2.17 -8.87
C LEU A 38 -6.09 1.06 -9.84
N ALA A 39 -4.83 1.06 -10.26
CA ALA A 39 -4.22 -0.05 -11.00
C ALA A 39 -3.10 -0.67 -10.16
N VAL A 40 -3.18 -1.98 -9.89
CA VAL A 40 -2.15 -2.72 -9.16
C VAL A 40 -1.27 -3.47 -10.16
N LEU A 41 -0.08 -2.93 -10.42
CA LEU A 41 0.92 -3.60 -11.26
C LEU A 41 1.70 -4.60 -10.42
N HIS A 42 1.89 -5.81 -10.94
CA HIS A 42 2.55 -6.88 -10.21
C HIS A 42 3.29 -7.85 -11.13
N ALA A 43 4.32 -8.52 -10.59
CA ALA A 43 4.94 -9.65 -11.26
C ALA A 43 4.01 -10.88 -11.23
N PRO A 44 4.10 -11.82 -12.20
CA PRO A 44 3.23 -13.00 -12.22
C PRO A 44 3.27 -13.84 -10.93
N ALA A 45 4.43 -13.93 -10.29
CA ALA A 45 4.65 -14.74 -9.09
C ALA A 45 3.88 -14.28 -7.84
N VAL A 46 3.34 -13.05 -7.83
CA VAL A 46 2.64 -12.48 -6.67
C VAL A 46 1.18 -12.09 -7.00
N ALA A 47 0.61 -12.69 -8.04
CA ALA A 47 -0.73 -12.37 -8.52
C ALA A 47 -1.83 -12.47 -7.43
N ASP A 48 -1.80 -13.52 -6.59
CA ASP A 48 -2.79 -13.68 -5.52
C ASP A 48 -2.69 -12.56 -4.48
N ARG A 49 -1.46 -12.11 -4.18
CA ARG A 49 -1.25 -11.00 -3.27
C ARG A 49 -1.75 -9.69 -3.85
N ALA A 50 -1.52 -9.45 -5.14
CA ALA A 50 -2.01 -8.25 -5.83
C ALA A 50 -3.55 -8.21 -5.88
N ARG A 51 -4.21 -9.35 -6.15
CA ARG A 51 -5.68 -9.47 -6.09
C ARG A 51 -6.22 -9.15 -4.71
N ALA A 52 -5.57 -9.63 -3.65
CA ALA A 52 -5.97 -9.31 -2.28
C ALA A 52 -5.87 -7.80 -1.98
N ILE A 53 -4.82 -7.13 -2.46
CA ILE A 53 -4.65 -5.68 -2.29
C ILE A 53 -5.72 -4.90 -3.05
N ALA A 54 -6.02 -5.29 -4.29
CA ALA A 54 -7.09 -4.66 -5.07
C ALA A 54 -8.45 -4.80 -4.36
N ALA A 55 -8.77 -5.99 -3.84
CA ALA A 55 -9.99 -6.21 -3.06
C ALA A 55 -10.01 -5.39 -1.76
N GLU A 56 -8.88 -5.27 -1.04
CA GLU A 56 -8.77 -4.41 0.15
C GLU A 56 -9.06 -2.94 -0.20
N ALA A 57 -8.56 -2.44 -1.34
CA ALA A 57 -8.78 -1.07 -1.79
C ALA A 57 -10.23 -0.81 -2.22
N GLU A 58 -10.89 -1.75 -2.91
CA GLU A 58 -12.30 -1.63 -3.30
C GLU A 58 -13.24 -1.54 -2.10
N ASN A 59 -12.91 -2.20 -0.98
CA ASN A 59 -13.72 -2.15 0.24
C ASN A 59 -13.46 -0.90 1.11
N ALA A 60 -12.44 -0.10 0.79
CA ALA A 60 -12.04 1.07 1.57
C ALA A 60 -12.58 2.40 1.02
N GLY A 61 -13.09 2.41 -0.22
CA GLY A 61 -13.77 3.55 -0.85
C GLY A 61 -15.29 3.48 -0.71
#